data_AF-A0AB37HUT7-F1
#
_entry.id   AF-A0AB37HUT7-F1
#
_cell.length_a   1.000
_cell.length_b   1.000
_cell.length_c   1.000
_cell.angle_alpha   90.00
_cell.angle_beta   90.00
_cell.angle_gamma   90.00
#
_symmetry.space_group_name_H-M   'P 1'
#
loop_
_entity.id
_entity.type
_entity.pdbx_description
1 polymer ?
#
loop_
_entity_poly.entity_id
_entity_poly.type
_entity_poly.pdbx_seq_one_letter_code
_entity_poly.pdbx_strand_id
1 'polypeptide(L)'
;MKQIHSALAAWMSEKAGCYPWLKLCFPQVADCGDHTWVAPVRHGSLENCAADSSYYRRAGQLLGIAYLVNLTDLHHENIIATATQPIPVDLEVIMSVLPRVPEDQPDASNTTLRQTTSSPTSTGLIPLGTSFKELGGDISGLAANGLRARHRALDRQGRSDMRYIHTIAEITPVNHLPTLENNPILAANYVDEIVEGFVLTLQITMKHRNDLETFICNNASNLHVRVLARMSNDYATVLAGLSRVGHNTNPEQLFSILRRNSVGLAESMVDSKEEQLRTWAIPHFWAIASETTIRDPWGRPTGRLHVAPIAQTTAKIRAITETDINRHISLIRMTFHKPEEVILPLDPRLATQDAGSFEEFERIHLQAQTVTGADGSVNWQVLAVDEREQLAVQPLLGGLYRGIAGVAELLTTIPHRDAQCHQLATSLLRTLQLETDTMVNDSGASLSYYHGPASCLAAAHRRSQAFGFSAPWLRHHYDRFLTTVESITPDDIKPGALLDVMEGPAGLIIALRHHSDVRIRELCHRLGLLLTDAASEGWGSKKVCALSRNASFAHDAGRHGDSRADRRRNGIRS
;
A
#
# COMPACT_ATOMS: atom_id res chain seq x y z
N MET A 1 -29.74 -0.95 -10.04
CA MET A 1 -28.53 -1.83 -10.04
C MET A 1 -29.00 -3.28 -9.91
N LYS A 2 -28.95 -4.10 -10.97
CA LYS A 2 -29.29 -5.53 -10.85
C LYS A 2 -28.32 -6.19 -9.86
N GLN A 3 -28.86 -6.87 -8.85
CA GLN A 3 -28.13 -7.40 -7.69
C GLN A 3 -27.22 -8.58 -8.05
N ILE A 4 -26.15 -8.33 -8.81
CA ILE A 4 -25.17 -9.37 -9.18
C ILE A 4 -24.59 -10.07 -7.94
N HIS A 5 -24.45 -9.37 -6.82
CA HIS A 5 -23.98 -9.93 -5.54
C HIS A 5 -24.93 -10.98 -4.98
N SER A 6 -26.23 -10.67 -4.87
CA SER A 6 -27.24 -11.60 -4.39
C SER A 6 -27.42 -12.78 -5.34
N ALA A 7 -27.38 -12.52 -6.65
CA ALA A 7 -27.44 -13.56 -7.67
C ALA A 7 -26.20 -14.48 -7.64
N LEU A 8 -25.01 -13.92 -7.43
CA LEU A 8 -23.76 -14.67 -7.29
C LEU A 8 -23.75 -15.51 -6.00
N ALA A 9 -24.25 -14.97 -4.90
CA ALA A 9 -24.38 -15.73 -3.65
C ALA A 9 -25.38 -16.89 -3.76
N ALA A 10 -26.50 -16.68 -4.47
CA ALA A 10 -27.45 -17.73 -4.78
C ALA A 10 -26.82 -18.80 -5.70
N TRP A 11 -26.09 -18.38 -6.74
CA TRP A 11 -25.36 -19.27 -7.64
C TRP A 11 -24.31 -20.10 -6.88
N MET A 12 -23.55 -19.50 -5.96
CA MET A 12 -22.60 -20.21 -5.11
C MET A 12 -23.30 -21.24 -4.23
N SER A 13 -24.44 -20.86 -3.64
CA SER A 13 -25.24 -21.78 -2.81
C SER A 13 -25.78 -22.96 -3.61
N GLU A 14 -26.12 -22.78 -4.88
CA GLU A 14 -26.57 -23.86 -5.76
C GLU A 14 -25.40 -24.79 -6.14
N LYS A 15 -24.25 -24.21 -6.52
CA LYS A 15 -23.07 -24.97 -6.98
C LYS A 15 -22.27 -25.61 -5.85
N ALA A 16 -22.44 -25.14 -4.62
CA ALA A 16 -21.82 -25.75 -3.45
C ALA A 16 -22.18 -27.23 -3.29
N GLY A 17 -23.40 -27.66 -3.65
CA GLY A 17 -23.80 -29.07 -3.55
C GLY A 17 -23.57 -29.64 -2.14
N CYS A 18 -22.62 -30.57 -1.99
CA CYS A 18 -22.26 -31.20 -0.71
C CYS A 18 -21.21 -30.44 0.11
N TYR A 19 -20.62 -29.36 -0.42
CA TYR A 19 -19.71 -28.51 0.34
C TYR A 19 -20.45 -27.86 1.51
N PRO A 20 -19.81 -27.63 2.67
CA PRO A 20 -20.43 -27.02 3.86
C PRO A 20 -20.64 -25.51 3.69
N TRP A 21 -21.33 -25.10 2.62
CA TRP A 21 -21.62 -23.72 2.31
C TRP A 21 -22.74 -23.17 3.19
N LEU A 22 -22.43 -22.12 3.94
CA LEU A 22 -23.44 -21.35 4.65
C LEU A 22 -24.09 -20.35 3.70
N LYS A 23 -25.41 -20.34 3.66
CA LYS A 23 -26.18 -19.37 2.87
C LYS A 23 -25.85 -17.94 3.34
N LEU A 24 -25.54 -17.08 2.38
CA LEU A 24 -25.34 -15.64 2.59
C LEU A 24 -26.61 -14.86 2.25
N CYS A 25 -26.92 -13.88 3.09
CA CYS A 25 -27.97 -12.90 2.89
C CYS A 25 -27.39 -11.55 2.48
N PHE A 26 -28.12 -10.82 1.64
CA PHE A 26 -27.80 -9.46 1.23
C PHE A 26 -29.02 -8.57 1.47
N PRO A 27 -28.85 -7.24 1.56
CA PRO A 27 -29.98 -6.34 1.72
C PRO A 27 -31.01 -6.55 0.60
N GLN A 28 -32.29 -6.50 0.96
CA GLN A 28 -33.34 -6.46 -0.06
C GLN A 28 -33.30 -5.11 -0.76
N VAL A 29 -33.51 -5.12 -2.07
CA VAL A 29 -33.38 -3.93 -2.90
C VAL A 29 -34.57 -3.81 -3.85
N ALA A 30 -35.09 -2.60 -3.98
CA ALA A 30 -36.03 -2.24 -5.04
C ALA A 30 -35.31 -1.33 -6.04
N ASP A 31 -35.11 -1.84 -7.27
CA ASP A 31 -34.51 -1.09 -8.37
C ASP A 31 -35.57 -0.24 -9.07
N CYS A 32 -35.40 1.09 -9.05
CA CYS A 32 -36.30 2.04 -9.68
C CYS A 32 -35.77 2.57 -11.02
N GLY A 33 -34.64 2.05 -11.49
CA GLY A 33 -33.99 2.45 -12.74
C GLY A 33 -32.92 3.52 -12.55
N ASP A 34 -33.31 4.72 -12.11
CA ASP A 34 -32.41 5.85 -11.83
C ASP A 34 -31.92 5.92 -10.39
N HIS A 35 -32.62 5.22 -9.48
CA HIS A 35 -32.24 5.08 -8.08
C HIS A 35 -32.62 3.70 -7.55
N THR A 36 -32.27 3.43 -6.29
CA THR A 36 -32.43 2.12 -5.69
C THR A 36 -32.73 2.27 -4.20
N TRP A 37 -33.78 1.62 -3.70
CA TRP A 37 -34.10 1.57 -2.28
C TRP A 37 -33.52 0.32 -1.66
N VAL A 38 -32.75 0.49 -0.59
CA VAL A 38 -32.15 -0.62 0.17
C VAL A 38 -32.92 -0.79 1.48
N ALA A 39 -33.38 -2.00 1.76
CA ALA A 39 -34.07 -2.30 3.02
C ALA A 39 -33.12 -2.10 4.21
N PRO A 40 -33.59 -1.50 5.32
CA PRO A 40 -32.74 -1.24 6.47
C PRO A 40 -32.25 -2.53 7.09
N VAL A 41 -30.93 -2.65 7.21
CA VAL A 41 -30.29 -3.75 7.94
C VAL A 41 -30.06 -3.30 9.38
N ARG A 42 -30.49 -4.13 10.34
CA ARG A 42 -30.32 -3.84 11.77
C ARG A 42 -29.16 -4.63 12.32
N HIS A 43 -28.37 -3.97 13.16
CA HIS A 43 -27.39 -4.64 14.00
C HIS A 43 -28.09 -5.67 14.89
N GLY A 44 -27.48 -6.83 15.06
CA GLY A 44 -28.04 -7.91 15.86
C GLY A 44 -26.97 -8.63 16.67
N SER A 45 -27.34 -9.02 17.89
CA SER A 45 -26.50 -9.86 18.74
C SER A 45 -26.56 -11.32 18.33
N LEU A 46 -25.44 -12.03 18.49
CA LEU A 46 -25.36 -13.47 18.34
C LEU A 46 -26.18 -14.16 19.44
N GLU A 47 -26.74 -15.32 19.11
CA GLU A 47 -27.59 -16.08 20.03
C GLU A 47 -26.78 -16.83 21.11
N ASN A 48 -25.59 -17.33 20.75
CA ASN A 48 -24.69 -18.09 21.61
C ASN A 48 -23.30 -18.19 21.00
N CYS A 49 -22.30 -18.64 21.77
CA CYS A 49 -20.92 -18.80 21.30
C CYS A 49 -20.75 -19.77 20.12
N ALA A 50 -21.65 -20.73 19.93
CA ALA A 50 -21.57 -21.65 18.78
C ALA A 50 -21.94 -20.96 17.45
N ALA A 51 -22.62 -19.81 17.51
CA ALA A 51 -22.92 -18.99 16.35
C ALA A 51 -21.68 -18.23 15.83
N ASP A 52 -20.68 -17.97 16.67
CA ASP A 52 -19.48 -17.19 16.33
C ASP A 52 -18.72 -17.79 15.15
N SER A 53 -18.39 -19.09 15.21
CA SER A 53 -17.68 -19.78 14.14
C SER A 53 -18.47 -19.76 12.82
N SER A 54 -19.80 -19.88 12.88
CA SER A 54 -20.65 -19.81 11.68
C SER A 54 -20.70 -18.38 11.11
N TYR A 55 -20.74 -17.37 11.97
CA TYR A 55 -20.69 -15.96 11.58
C TYR A 55 -19.39 -15.64 10.83
N TYR A 56 -18.25 -16.02 11.41
CA TYR A 56 -16.94 -15.73 10.81
C TYR A 56 -16.62 -16.60 9.60
N ARG A 57 -17.18 -17.82 9.52
CA ARG A 57 -17.16 -18.59 8.27
C ARG A 57 -17.95 -17.89 7.17
N ARG A 58 -19.10 -17.29 7.47
CA ARG A 58 -19.83 -16.42 6.50
C ARG A 58 -19.05 -15.16 6.15
N ALA A 59 -18.32 -14.56 7.10
CA ALA A 59 -17.42 -13.44 6.82
C ALA A 59 -16.33 -13.85 5.83
N GLY A 60 -15.74 -15.04 5.98
CA GLY A 60 -14.81 -15.64 5.03
C GLY A 60 -15.41 -15.86 3.64
N GLN A 61 -16.65 -16.38 3.57
CA GLN A 61 -17.34 -16.54 2.28
C GLN A 61 -17.62 -15.20 1.61
N LEU A 62 -18.02 -14.17 2.38
CA LEU A 62 -18.19 -12.80 1.88
C LEU A 62 -16.87 -12.25 1.34
N LEU A 63 -15.76 -12.44 2.05
CA LEU A 63 -14.42 -12.08 1.59
C LEU A 63 -14.08 -12.77 0.26
N GLY A 64 -14.40 -14.05 0.13
CA GLY A 64 -14.20 -14.82 -1.10
C GLY A 64 -15.00 -14.27 -2.26
N ILE A 65 -16.29 -13.98 -2.06
CA ILE A 65 -17.14 -13.38 -3.10
C ILE A 65 -16.62 -11.99 -3.48
N ALA A 66 -16.33 -11.13 -2.50
CA ALA A 66 -15.81 -9.79 -2.73
C ALA A 66 -14.50 -9.83 -3.52
N TYR A 67 -13.59 -10.72 -3.11
CA TYR A 67 -12.34 -10.99 -3.83
C TYR A 67 -12.63 -11.37 -5.27
N LEU A 68 -13.54 -12.31 -5.57
CA LEU A 68 -13.81 -12.77 -6.93
C LEU A 68 -14.28 -11.65 -7.86
N VAL A 69 -15.15 -10.76 -7.38
CA VAL A 69 -15.72 -9.67 -8.21
C VAL A 69 -14.97 -8.34 -8.11
N ASN A 70 -13.78 -8.30 -7.52
CA ASN A 70 -13.03 -7.05 -7.24
C ASN A 70 -13.92 -6.01 -6.53
N LEU A 71 -14.71 -6.45 -5.55
CA LEU A 71 -15.46 -5.55 -4.68
C LEU A 71 -14.50 -4.94 -3.67
N THR A 72 -14.44 -3.62 -3.64
CA THR A 72 -13.62 -2.85 -2.69
C THR A 72 -14.51 -2.01 -1.79
N ASP A 73 -13.91 -1.27 -0.85
CA ASP A 73 -14.62 -0.31 0.01
C ASP A 73 -15.53 -0.95 1.08
N LEU A 74 -15.26 -2.21 1.49
CA LEU A 74 -15.96 -2.91 2.57
C LEU A 74 -15.47 -2.53 3.97
N HIS A 75 -15.34 -1.22 4.21
CA HIS A 75 -14.91 -0.65 5.48
C HIS A 75 -16.00 -0.79 6.57
N HIS A 76 -15.63 -0.54 7.83
CA HIS A 76 -16.52 -0.66 8.99
C HIS A 76 -17.84 0.11 8.84
N GLU A 77 -17.86 1.28 8.19
CA GLU A 77 -19.08 2.05 7.95
C GLU A 77 -20.06 1.37 6.97
N ASN A 78 -19.53 0.50 6.11
CA ASN A 78 -20.27 -0.19 5.06
C ASN A 78 -20.65 -1.63 5.42
N ILE A 79 -20.31 -2.08 6.63
CA ILE A 79 -20.66 -3.41 7.16
C ILE A 79 -21.58 -3.26 8.37
N ILE A 80 -22.70 -3.99 8.36
CA ILE A 80 -23.56 -4.16 9.52
C ILE A 80 -23.54 -5.63 9.96
N ALA A 81 -23.09 -5.88 11.18
CA ALA A 81 -23.14 -7.17 11.83
C ALA A 81 -24.55 -7.51 12.27
N THR A 82 -25.10 -8.58 11.70
CA THR A 82 -26.37 -9.15 12.15
C THR A 82 -26.14 -10.31 13.10
N ALA A 83 -27.21 -10.89 13.64
CA ALA A 83 -27.14 -12.09 14.48
C ALA A 83 -26.53 -13.32 13.79
N THR A 84 -26.33 -13.30 12.45
CA THR A 84 -25.89 -14.47 11.69
C THR A 84 -24.71 -14.23 10.75
N GLN A 85 -24.49 -13.00 10.29
CA GLN A 85 -23.40 -12.66 9.35
C GLN A 85 -23.12 -11.15 9.28
N PRO A 86 -21.94 -10.76 8.75
CA PRO A 86 -21.74 -9.40 8.25
C PRO A 86 -22.57 -9.19 6.99
N ILE A 87 -23.24 -8.04 6.90
CA ILE A 87 -23.99 -7.63 5.71
C ILE A 87 -23.39 -6.34 5.15
N PRO A 88 -22.88 -6.35 3.91
CA PRO A 88 -22.46 -5.13 3.25
C PRO A 88 -23.69 -4.32 2.82
N VAL A 89 -23.73 -3.05 3.22
CA VAL A 89 -24.83 -2.12 2.90
C VAL A 89 -24.51 -1.20 1.73
N ASP A 90 -23.23 -1.02 1.42
CA ASP A 90 -22.76 -0.36 0.21
C ASP A 90 -21.94 -1.35 -0.63
N LEU A 91 -22.29 -1.43 -1.92
CA LEU A 91 -21.82 -2.44 -2.86
C LEU A 91 -21.56 -1.85 -4.26
N GLU A 92 -21.52 -0.52 -4.37
CA GLU A 92 -21.43 0.18 -5.65
C GLU A 92 -20.04 0.12 -6.30
N VAL A 93 -19.00 -0.18 -5.51
CA VAL A 93 -17.61 -0.32 -5.97
C VAL A 93 -17.28 -1.77 -6.34
N ILE A 94 -18.23 -2.47 -6.96
CA ILE A 94 -18.03 -3.79 -7.55
C ILE A 94 -17.24 -3.68 -8.86
N MET A 95 -16.41 -4.69 -9.17
CA MET A 95 -15.52 -4.70 -10.32
C MET A 95 -14.67 -3.43 -10.36
N SER A 96 -14.16 -3.06 -9.18
CA SER A 96 -13.39 -1.85 -8.97
C SER A 96 -12.24 -1.77 -9.96
N VAL A 97 -12.14 -0.62 -10.62
CA VAL A 97 -11.11 -0.32 -11.62
C VAL A 97 -10.44 0.99 -11.27
N LEU A 98 -9.11 1.00 -11.36
CA LEU A 98 -8.33 2.21 -11.24
C LEU A 98 -8.13 2.79 -12.65
N PRO A 99 -8.55 4.04 -12.90
CA PRO A 99 -8.32 4.69 -14.20
C PRO A 99 -6.87 5.13 -14.39
N ARG A 100 -5.99 4.93 -13.40
CA ARG A 100 -4.58 5.30 -13.44
C ARG A 100 -3.69 4.06 -13.33
N VAL A 101 -2.67 4.00 -14.18
CA VAL A 101 -1.50 3.14 -13.99
C VAL A 101 -0.30 4.07 -13.83
N PRO A 102 0.52 3.96 -12.77
CA PRO A 102 1.78 4.69 -12.69
C PRO A 102 2.69 4.25 -13.84
N GLU A 103 2.99 5.14 -14.80
CA GLU A 103 3.83 4.82 -15.96
C GLU A 103 5.34 4.81 -15.62
N ASP A 104 5.73 5.37 -14.49
CA ASP A 104 7.14 5.65 -14.16
C ASP A 104 7.84 4.57 -13.31
N GLN A 105 7.25 3.39 -13.12
CA GLN A 105 7.85 2.30 -12.33
C GLN A 105 8.24 1.08 -13.19
N PRO A 106 9.27 0.31 -12.76
CA PRO A 106 9.62 -0.97 -13.40
C PRO A 106 8.39 -1.87 -13.53
N ASP A 107 8.31 -2.65 -14.61
CA ASP A 107 7.10 -3.42 -14.90
C ASP A 107 6.81 -4.50 -13.84
N ALA A 108 7.85 -5.06 -13.20
CA ALA A 108 7.67 -5.96 -12.06
C ALA A 108 7.05 -5.26 -10.85
N SER A 109 7.48 -4.03 -10.52
CA SER A 109 6.90 -3.24 -9.42
C SER A 109 5.43 -2.92 -9.70
N ASN A 110 5.11 -2.52 -10.93
CA ASN A 110 3.75 -2.28 -11.38
C ASN A 110 2.90 -3.56 -11.36
N THR A 111 3.47 -4.70 -11.75
CA THR A 111 2.79 -6.00 -11.72
C THR A 111 2.53 -6.46 -10.29
N THR A 112 3.49 -6.31 -9.38
CA THR A 112 3.31 -6.58 -7.95
C THR A 112 2.25 -5.68 -7.33
N LEU A 113 2.25 -4.39 -7.66
CA LEU A 113 1.20 -3.46 -7.22
C LEU A 113 -0.17 -3.90 -7.75
N ARG A 114 -0.28 -4.29 -9.02
CA ARG A 114 -1.50 -4.87 -9.59
C ARG A 114 -1.95 -6.11 -8.81
N GLN A 115 -1.04 -7.04 -8.52
CA GLN A 115 -1.33 -8.24 -7.72
C GLN A 115 -1.84 -7.88 -6.32
N THR A 116 -1.27 -6.85 -5.68
CA THR A 116 -1.76 -6.32 -4.41
C THR A 116 -3.19 -5.79 -4.53
N THR A 117 -3.46 -4.95 -5.53
CA THR A 117 -4.81 -4.41 -5.77
C THR A 117 -5.83 -5.49 -6.15
N SER A 118 -5.37 -6.67 -6.58
CA SER A 118 -6.20 -7.85 -6.88
C SER A 118 -6.12 -8.95 -5.81
N SER A 119 -5.72 -8.61 -4.57
CA SER A 119 -5.64 -9.56 -3.46
C SER A 119 -6.82 -9.38 -2.48
N PRO A 120 -7.06 -10.31 -1.54
CA PRO A 120 -8.16 -10.19 -0.57
C PRO A 120 -8.09 -8.92 0.30
N THR A 121 -6.89 -8.34 0.47
CA THR A 121 -6.70 -7.12 1.26
C THR A 121 -7.30 -5.88 0.59
N SER A 122 -7.43 -5.87 -0.74
CA SER A 122 -8.02 -4.72 -1.44
C SER A 122 -9.53 -4.58 -1.25
N THR A 123 -10.19 -5.60 -0.69
CA THR A 123 -11.64 -5.57 -0.44
C THR A 123 -12.03 -4.52 0.61
N GLY A 124 -11.11 -4.14 1.50
CA GLY A 124 -11.40 -3.31 2.67
C GLY A 124 -12.05 -4.07 3.83
N LEU A 125 -12.31 -5.38 3.69
CA LEU A 125 -12.98 -6.17 4.71
C LEU A 125 -12.02 -6.66 5.80
N ILE A 126 -10.83 -7.14 5.42
CA ILE A 126 -9.83 -7.65 6.38
C ILE A 126 -8.92 -6.54 6.89
N PRO A 127 -8.40 -6.63 8.12
CA PRO A 127 -7.51 -5.62 8.69
C PRO A 127 -6.31 -5.34 7.79
N LEU A 128 -5.91 -4.08 7.67
CA LEU A 128 -4.67 -3.73 6.98
C LEU A 128 -4.17 -2.34 7.40
N GLY A 129 -4.66 -1.76 8.50
CA GLY A 129 -4.25 -0.41 8.90
C GLY A 129 -4.52 0.64 7.82
N THR A 130 -5.67 0.57 7.16
CA THR A 130 -6.03 1.46 6.05
C THR A 130 -5.84 2.94 6.40
N SER A 131 -5.11 3.65 5.53
CA SER A 131 -4.48 4.97 5.66
C SER A 131 -5.41 6.18 5.82
N PHE A 132 -6.60 6.01 6.39
CA PHE A 132 -7.62 7.05 6.40
C PHE A 132 -7.39 8.18 7.40
N LYS A 133 -6.50 8.03 8.41
CA LYS A 133 -6.33 9.07 9.46
C LYS A 133 -4.88 9.24 9.92
N GLU A 134 -4.49 10.51 10.11
CA GLU A 134 -3.14 10.97 10.53
C GLU A 134 -2.60 10.36 11.84
N LEU A 135 -3.43 9.69 12.64
CA LEU A 135 -3.10 9.22 13.99
C LEU A 135 -3.35 7.72 14.19
N GLY A 136 -3.52 6.97 13.10
CA GLY A 136 -3.68 5.51 13.10
C GLY A 136 -5.10 5.00 13.35
N GLY A 137 -5.25 3.68 13.27
CA GLY A 137 -6.52 2.98 13.35
C GLY A 137 -6.85 2.29 12.03
N ASP A 138 -7.56 1.17 12.14
CA ASP A 138 -7.90 0.33 11.00
C ASP A 138 -9.39 0.46 10.72
N ILE A 139 -9.73 0.96 9.53
CA ILE A 139 -11.13 1.16 9.13
C ILE A 139 -11.73 -0.07 8.44
N SER A 140 -10.98 -1.18 8.34
CA SER A 140 -11.47 -2.38 7.67
C SER A 140 -12.71 -2.97 8.35
N GLY A 141 -13.56 -3.63 7.56
CA GLY A 141 -14.86 -4.14 8.03
C GLY A 141 -14.80 -5.15 9.19
N LEU A 142 -13.67 -5.86 9.36
CA LEU A 142 -13.44 -6.82 10.45
C LEU A 142 -12.42 -6.32 11.49
N ALA A 143 -11.98 -5.07 11.41
CA ALA A 143 -11.03 -4.52 12.36
C ALA A 143 -11.67 -4.29 13.74
N ALA A 144 -10.92 -4.61 14.78
CA ALA A 144 -11.36 -4.50 16.17
C ALA A 144 -11.07 -3.12 16.80
N ASN A 145 -10.13 -2.37 16.24
CA ASN A 145 -9.51 -1.25 16.94
C ASN A 145 -10.33 0.04 16.83
N GLY A 146 -10.31 0.84 17.89
CA GLY A 146 -10.79 2.22 17.85
C GLY A 146 -9.99 3.05 16.84
N LEU A 147 -10.68 3.94 16.15
CA LEU A 147 -10.08 4.87 15.21
C LEU A 147 -9.61 6.11 15.95
N ARG A 148 -8.35 6.51 15.78
CA ARG A 148 -7.84 7.76 16.34
C ARG A 148 -7.87 8.81 15.25
N ALA A 149 -8.75 9.80 15.41
CA ALA A 149 -8.98 10.83 14.43
C ALA A 149 -8.59 12.19 14.99
N ARG A 150 -7.79 12.95 14.24
CA ARG A 150 -7.69 14.38 14.47
C ARG A 150 -8.99 15.01 13.97
N HIS A 151 -9.76 15.64 14.85
CA HIS A 151 -10.95 16.37 14.46
C HIS A 151 -10.86 17.83 14.91
N ARG A 152 -11.55 18.69 14.16
CA ARG A 152 -11.58 20.12 14.44
C ARG A 152 -12.74 20.41 15.40
N ALA A 153 -12.41 20.62 16.67
CA ALA A 153 -13.38 20.97 17.70
C ALA A 153 -13.50 22.50 17.82
N LEU A 154 -14.72 22.99 18.03
CA LEU A 154 -14.96 24.38 18.37
C LEU A 154 -14.76 24.56 19.89
N ASP A 155 -13.62 25.15 20.25
CA ASP A 155 -13.25 25.48 21.63
C ASP A 155 -13.96 26.77 22.08
N ARG A 156 -14.33 26.82 23.36
CA ARG A 156 -14.97 27.98 24.01
C ARG A 156 -16.23 28.48 23.28
N GLN A 157 -17.14 27.56 22.94
CA GLN A 157 -18.42 27.89 22.30
C GLN A 157 -19.19 28.98 23.07
N GLY A 158 -19.75 29.94 22.34
CA GLY A 158 -20.53 31.04 22.91
C GLY A 158 -19.71 32.17 23.54
N ARG A 159 -18.38 32.14 23.44
CA ARG A 159 -17.49 33.23 23.91
C ARG A 159 -16.87 34.00 22.74
N SER A 160 -16.45 35.25 22.99
CA SER A 160 -15.77 36.09 22.01
C SER A 160 -14.38 35.57 21.61
N ASP A 161 -13.77 34.67 22.38
CA ASP A 161 -12.50 34.00 22.12
C ASP A 161 -12.66 32.55 21.62
N MET A 162 -13.85 32.24 21.09
CA MET A 162 -14.18 30.98 20.44
C MET A 162 -13.25 30.74 19.25
N ARG A 163 -12.70 29.53 19.15
CA ARG A 163 -11.73 29.19 18.12
C ARG A 163 -11.81 27.71 17.79
N TYR A 164 -11.41 27.35 16.59
CA TYR A 164 -11.20 25.96 16.28
C TYR A 164 -9.84 25.48 16.79
N ILE A 165 -9.84 24.37 17.51
CA ILE A 165 -8.64 23.62 17.89
C ILE A 165 -8.69 22.25 17.23
N HIS A 166 -7.52 21.63 17.08
CA HIS A 166 -7.46 20.22 16.70
C HIS A 166 -7.39 19.39 17.97
N THR A 167 -8.34 18.48 18.14
CA THR A 167 -8.33 17.47 19.21
C THR A 167 -8.20 16.09 18.60
N ILE A 168 -7.66 15.16 19.39
CA ILE A 168 -7.64 13.74 19.03
C ILE A 168 -8.89 13.13 19.66
N ALA A 169 -9.76 12.57 18.83
CA ALA A 169 -10.91 11.80 19.27
C ALA A 169 -10.67 10.32 18.97
N GLU A 170 -11.00 9.47 19.94
CA GLU A 170 -11.10 8.03 19.75
C GLU A 170 -12.54 7.72 19.36
N ILE A 171 -12.71 7.16 18.17
CA ILE A 171 -14.01 6.78 17.62
C ILE A 171 -14.04 5.27 17.63
N THR A 172 -14.94 4.68 18.41
CA THR A 172 -15.21 3.24 18.34
C THR A 172 -16.32 3.04 17.33
N PRO A 173 -16.04 2.41 16.17
CA PRO A 173 -17.10 2.06 15.24
C PRO A 173 -18.18 1.23 15.92
N VAL A 174 -19.43 1.55 15.61
CA VAL A 174 -20.60 0.84 16.13
C VAL A 174 -21.23 0.07 14.99
N ASN A 175 -21.71 -1.13 15.27
CA ASN A 175 -22.50 -2.01 14.39
C ASN A 175 -21.75 -2.89 13.38
N HIS A 176 -20.44 -2.75 13.15
CA HIS A 176 -19.72 -3.59 12.16
C HIS A 176 -19.28 -4.95 12.72
N LEU A 177 -19.13 -5.05 14.05
CA LEU A 177 -18.80 -6.29 14.75
C LEU A 177 -20.04 -6.93 15.39
N PRO A 178 -20.14 -8.27 15.37
CA PRO A 178 -21.18 -8.97 16.08
C PRO A 178 -20.97 -8.83 17.59
N THR A 179 -22.06 -8.83 18.34
CA THR A 179 -22.03 -8.74 19.81
C THR A 179 -22.66 -9.96 20.46
N LEU A 180 -22.10 -10.43 21.56
CA LEU A 180 -22.72 -11.41 22.45
C LEU A 180 -22.83 -10.77 23.83
N GLU A 181 -24.04 -10.71 24.40
CA GLU A 181 -24.29 -10.02 25.68
C GLU A 181 -23.74 -8.58 25.74
N ASN A 182 -23.82 -7.84 24.62
CA ASN A 182 -23.27 -6.51 24.39
C ASN A 182 -21.73 -6.40 24.33
N ASN A 183 -21.01 -7.53 24.38
CA ASN A 183 -19.56 -7.56 24.16
C ASN A 183 -19.24 -7.83 22.69
N PRO A 184 -18.36 -7.04 22.04
CA PRO A 184 -17.96 -7.29 20.67
C PRO A 184 -17.14 -8.58 20.58
N ILE A 185 -17.48 -9.44 19.63
CA ILE A 185 -16.70 -10.65 19.34
C ILE A 185 -15.69 -10.30 18.25
N LEU A 186 -14.39 -10.49 18.54
CA LEU A 186 -13.31 -10.06 17.66
C LEU A 186 -12.97 -11.09 16.58
N ALA A 187 -12.81 -10.63 15.34
CA ALA A 187 -12.43 -11.47 14.20
C ALA A 187 -11.06 -12.16 14.37
N ALA A 188 -10.14 -11.54 15.11
CA ALA A 188 -8.82 -12.10 15.40
C ALA A 188 -8.87 -13.44 16.15
N ASN A 189 -9.98 -13.77 16.81
CA ASN A 189 -10.17 -15.06 17.49
C ASN A 189 -10.69 -16.16 16.55
N TYR A 190 -11.12 -15.82 15.33
CA TYR A 190 -11.81 -16.71 14.39
C TYR A 190 -11.18 -16.66 12.98
N VAL A 191 -9.86 -16.46 12.93
CA VAL A 191 -9.10 -16.36 11.67
C VAL A 191 -9.20 -17.66 10.85
N ASP A 192 -9.23 -18.81 11.52
CA ASP A 192 -9.36 -20.11 10.86
C ASP A 192 -10.71 -20.23 10.15
N GLU A 193 -11.82 -19.83 10.78
CA GLU A 193 -13.14 -19.86 10.16
C GLU A 193 -13.25 -18.88 8.98
N ILE A 194 -12.64 -17.70 9.08
CA ILE A 194 -12.56 -16.74 7.96
C ILE A 194 -11.80 -17.36 6.79
N VAL A 195 -10.65 -17.99 7.06
CA VAL A 195 -9.85 -18.68 6.05
C VAL A 195 -10.64 -19.83 5.43
N GLU A 196 -11.32 -20.66 6.22
CA GLU A 196 -12.16 -21.75 5.73
C GLU A 196 -13.24 -21.26 4.77
N GLY A 197 -14.00 -20.21 5.14
CA GLY A 197 -15.04 -19.64 4.29
C GLY A 197 -14.49 -19.06 2.98
N PHE A 198 -13.33 -18.40 3.05
CA PHE A 198 -12.64 -17.86 1.89
C PHE A 198 -12.18 -18.97 0.93
N VAL A 199 -11.47 -19.97 1.46
CA VAL A 199 -10.95 -21.11 0.70
C VAL A 199 -12.09 -21.89 0.05
N LEU A 200 -13.19 -22.13 0.78
CA LEU A 200 -14.35 -22.83 0.25
C LEU A 200 -14.93 -22.13 -0.98
N THR A 201 -15.00 -20.80 -0.94
CA THR A 201 -15.48 -19.98 -2.06
C THR A 201 -14.58 -20.13 -3.30
N LEU A 202 -13.26 -20.14 -3.11
CA LEU A 202 -12.31 -20.34 -4.21
C LEU A 202 -12.32 -21.77 -4.75
N GLN A 203 -12.47 -22.78 -3.89
CA GLN A 203 -12.59 -24.18 -4.31
C GLN A 203 -13.83 -24.43 -5.16
N ILE A 204 -15.00 -23.90 -4.77
CA ILE A 204 -16.23 -23.97 -5.58
C ILE A 204 -16.01 -23.28 -6.93
N THR A 205 -15.35 -22.12 -6.92
CA THR A 205 -15.02 -21.37 -8.13
C THR A 205 -14.10 -22.16 -9.06
N MET A 206 -13.05 -22.79 -8.54
CA MET A 206 -12.13 -23.60 -9.35
C MET A 206 -12.86 -24.77 -10.01
N LYS A 207 -13.75 -25.44 -9.28
CA LYS A 207 -14.55 -26.56 -9.78
C LYS A 207 -15.55 -26.15 -10.87
N HIS A 208 -16.17 -24.97 -10.74
CA HIS A 208 -17.22 -24.47 -11.62
C HIS A 208 -16.81 -23.23 -12.43
N ARG A 209 -15.53 -23.14 -12.78
CA ARG A 209 -14.91 -21.93 -13.38
C ARG A 209 -15.62 -21.43 -14.63
N ASN A 210 -15.88 -22.32 -15.58
CA ASN A 210 -16.51 -21.98 -16.86
C ASN A 210 -17.97 -21.55 -16.68
N ASP A 211 -18.69 -22.21 -15.76
CA ASP A 211 -20.07 -21.85 -15.41
C ASP A 211 -20.13 -20.46 -14.78
N LEU A 212 -19.20 -20.15 -13.86
CA LEU A 212 -19.12 -18.85 -13.21
C LEU A 212 -18.82 -17.75 -14.22
N GLU A 213 -17.86 -17.98 -15.11
CA GLU A 213 -17.51 -17.01 -16.15
C GLU A 213 -18.71 -16.68 -17.04
N THR A 214 -19.43 -17.71 -17.48
CA THR A 214 -20.66 -17.56 -18.28
C THR A 214 -21.72 -16.78 -17.50
N PHE A 215 -21.90 -17.10 -16.21
CA PHE A 215 -22.83 -16.39 -15.33
C PHE A 215 -22.50 -14.89 -15.22
N ILE A 216 -21.24 -14.53 -14.99
CA ILE A 216 -20.85 -13.13 -14.84
C ILE A 216 -20.99 -12.40 -16.19
N CYS A 217 -20.55 -12.99 -17.30
CA CYS A 217 -20.69 -12.41 -18.64
C CYS A 217 -22.15 -12.12 -19.01
N ASN A 218 -23.08 -13.02 -18.69
CA ASN A 218 -24.51 -12.85 -18.96
C ASN A 218 -25.15 -11.69 -18.16
N ASN A 219 -24.55 -11.32 -17.02
CA ASN A 219 -25.04 -10.23 -16.17
C ASN A 219 -24.28 -8.90 -16.38
N ALA A 220 -23.17 -8.90 -17.13
CA ALA A 220 -22.24 -7.77 -17.21
C ALA A 220 -22.76 -6.57 -18.03
N SER A 221 -23.53 -6.81 -19.11
CA SER A 221 -23.93 -5.74 -20.05
C SER A 221 -24.83 -4.67 -19.44
N ASN A 222 -25.48 -4.98 -18.31
CA ASN A 222 -26.40 -4.07 -17.61
C ASN A 222 -25.83 -3.60 -16.26
N LEU A 223 -24.56 -3.92 -15.96
CA LEU A 223 -23.95 -3.58 -14.69
C LEU A 223 -23.19 -2.26 -14.82
N HIS A 224 -23.65 -1.25 -14.08
CA HIS A 224 -22.91 0.00 -13.89
C HIS A 224 -21.93 -0.18 -12.72
N VAL A 225 -20.67 0.15 -12.95
CA VAL A 225 -19.60 0.06 -11.95
C VAL A 225 -19.08 1.45 -11.64
N ARG A 226 -18.88 1.76 -10.36
CA ARG A 226 -18.30 3.04 -9.93
C ARG A 226 -16.79 3.05 -10.24
N VAL A 227 -16.32 4.13 -10.87
CA VAL A 227 -14.90 4.33 -11.19
C VAL A 227 -14.30 5.35 -10.23
N LEU A 228 -13.42 4.89 -9.34
CA LEU A 228 -12.76 5.74 -8.34
C LEU A 228 -11.50 6.38 -8.93
N ALA A 229 -11.64 7.61 -9.44
CA ALA A 229 -10.50 8.35 -10.00
C ALA A 229 -9.57 8.97 -8.94
N ARG A 230 -10.06 9.10 -7.69
CA ARG A 230 -9.38 9.62 -6.49
C ARG A 230 -10.27 9.32 -5.28
N MET A 231 -9.66 9.29 -4.09
CA MET A 231 -10.37 9.11 -2.82
C MET A 231 -11.37 10.25 -2.56
N SER A 232 -12.55 9.91 -2.03
CA SER A 232 -13.63 10.87 -1.75
C SER A 232 -13.22 11.98 -0.75
N ASN A 233 -12.34 11.65 0.22
CA ASN A 233 -11.87 12.60 1.23
C ASN A 233 -11.03 13.74 0.65
N ASP A 234 -10.29 13.51 -0.44
CA ASP A 234 -9.54 14.57 -1.12
C ASP A 234 -10.51 15.62 -1.67
N TYR A 235 -11.63 15.17 -2.25
CA TYR A 235 -12.67 16.06 -2.76
C TYR A 235 -13.41 16.78 -1.63
N ALA A 236 -13.74 16.08 -0.55
CA ALA A 236 -14.34 16.71 0.63
C ALA A 236 -13.44 17.82 1.20
N THR A 237 -12.13 17.61 1.21
CA THR A 237 -11.14 18.63 1.63
C THR A 237 -11.15 19.85 0.72
N VAL A 238 -11.25 19.65 -0.60
CA VAL A 238 -11.37 20.77 -1.55
C VAL A 238 -12.69 21.51 -1.37
N LEU A 239 -13.82 20.82 -1.24
CA LEU A 239 -15.12 21.46 -0.96
C LEU A 239 -15.09 22.26 0.35
N ALA A 240 -14.47 21.70 1.40
CA ALA A 240 -14.25 22.42 2.66
C ALA A 240 -13.28 23.61 2.54
N GLY A 241 -12.40 23.61 1.55
CA GLY A 241 -11.57 24.76 1.18
C GLY A 241 -12.36 25.83 0.44
N LEU A 242 -13.19 25.42 -0.53
CA LEU A 242 -14.05 26.30 -1.33
C LEU A 242 -15.13 27.01 -0.49
N SER A 243 -15.58 26.40 0.61
CA SER A 243 -16.57 27.01 1.51
C SER A 243 -15.99 28.06 2.46
N ARG A 244 -14.67 28.25 2.51
CA ARG A 244 -14.04 29.25 3.38
C ARG A 244 -14.20 30.65 2.79
N VAL A 245 -14.96 31.49 3.49
CA VAL A 245 -15.05 32.92 3.19
C VAL A 245 -13.83 33.61 3.81
N GLY A 246 -12.81 33.90 2.99
CA GLY A 246 -11.63 34.64 3.42
C GLY A 246 -10.85 35.23 2.25
N HIS A 247 -10.16 36.35 2.48
CA HIS A 247 -9.45 37.12 1.44
C HIS A 247 -8.34 36.34 0.70
N ASN A 248 -7.89 35.20 1.24
CA ASN A 248 -6.80 34.38 0.69
C ASN A 248 -7.25 33.08 0.00
N THR A 249 -8.56 32.80 -0.09
CA THR A 249 -9.05 31.59 -0.75
C THR A 249 -9.44 31.92 -2.19
N ASN A 250 -8.51 31.72 -3.13
CA ASN A 250 -8.80 31.80 -4.56
C ASN A 250 -9.25 30.42 -5.07
N PRO A 251 -10.52 30.22 -5.46
CA PRO A 251 -11.01 28.95 -5.98
C PRO A 251 -10.19 28.42 -7.17
N GLU A 252 -9.76 29.31 -8.06
CA GLU A 252 -8.97 28.94 -9.24
C GLU A 252 -7.58 28.43 -8.86
N GLN A 253 -7.01 28.91 -7.75
CA GLN A 253 -5.76 28.36 -7.23
C GLN A 253 -5.95 26.93 -6.70
N LEU A 254 -7.06 26.64 -6.01
CA LEU A 254 -7.39 25.28 -5.56
C LEU A 254 -7.62 24.32 -6.73
N PHE A 255 -8.35 24.76 -7.76
CA PHE A 255 -8.53 23.97 -8.98
C PHE A 255 -7.21 23.75 -9.73
N SER A 256 -6.31 24.75 -9.78
CA SER A 256 -4.96 24.58 -10.36
C SER A 256 -4.13 23.50 -9.64
N ILE A 257 -4.29 23.36 -8.32
CA ILE A 257 -3.62 22.31 -7.53
C ILE A 257 -4.24 20.95 -7.85
N LEU A 258 -5.57 20.88 -7.93
CA LEU A 258 -6.27 19.66 -8.33
C LEU A 258 -5.85 19.16 -9.71
N ARG A 259 -5.75 20.06 -10.70
CA ARG A 259 -5.33 19.77 -12.07
C ARG A 259 -3.89 19.27 -12.11
N ARG A 260 -2.97 19.96 -11.42
CA ARG A 260 -1.56 19.49 -11.27
C ARG A 260 -1.45 18.13 -10.61
N ASN A 261 -2.30 17.82 -9.64
CA ASN A 261 -2.32 16.51 -8.98
C ASN A 261 -3.17 15.46 -9.74
N SER A 262 -3.59 15.77 -10.98
CA SER A 262 -4.39 14.90 -11.84
C SER A 262 -3.64 14.29 -13.02
N VAL A 263 -2.30 14.34 -13.01
CA VAL A 263 -1.43 13.66 -13.99
C VAL A 263 -1.85 12.20 -14.18
N GLY A 264 -1.87 11.76 -15.44
CA GLY A 264 -2.29 10.41 -15.84
C GLY A 264 -3.81 10.21 -16.01
N LEU A 265 -4.64 11.24 -15.79
CA LEU A 265 -6.05 11.21 -16.16
C LEU A 265 -6.29 11.95 -17.48
N ALA A 266 -7.35 11.54 -18.20
CA ALA A 266 -7.82 12.27 -19.37
C ALA A 266 -8.28 13.67 -18.98
N GLU A 267 -7.92 14.67 -19.78
CA GLU A 267 -8.24 16.09 -19.52
C GLU A 267 -9.76 16.31 -19.39
N SER A 268 -10.55 15.63 -20.24
CA SER A 268 -12.02 15.63 -20.16
C SER A 268 -12.57 15.13 -18.82
N MET A 269 -11.86 14.22 -18.16
CA MET A 269 -12.22 13.77 -16.81
C MET A 269 -11.90 14.84 -15.77
N VAL A 270 -10.76 15.54 -15.93
CA VAL A 270 -10.37 16.63 -15.03
C VAL A 270 -11.36 17.80 -15.14
N ASP A 271 -11.76 18.16 -16.36
CA ASP A 271 -12.77 19.21 -16.60
C ASP A 271 -14.12 18.85 -15.97
N SER A 272 -14.58 17.60 -16.16
CA SER A 272 -15.82 17.12 -15.53
C SER A 272 -15.73 17.09 -14.00
N LYS A 273 -14.56 16.77 -13.42
CA LYS A 273 -14.35 16.87 -11.96
C LYS A 273 -14.53 18.29 -11.45
N GLU A 274 -13.92 19.26 -12.14
CA GLU A 274 -14.05 20.68 -11.77
C GLU A 274 -15.50 21.15 -11.90
N GLU A 275 -16.21 20.75 -12.96
CA GLU A 275 -17.64 21.06 -13.15
C GLU A 275 -18.49 20.50 -12.00
N GLN A 276 -18.29 19.24 -11.63
CA GLN A 276 -19.00 18.60 -10.51
C GLN A 276 -18.70 19.31 -9.16
N LEU A 277 -17.43 19.63 -8.89
CA LEU A 277 -17.05 20.36 -7.67
C LEU A 277 -17.65 21.77 -7.61
N ARG A 278 -17.77 22.47 -8.75
CA ARG A 278 -18.42 23.79 -8.84
C ARG A 278 -19.92 23.71 -8.54
N THR A 279 -20.54 22.53 -8.72
CA THR A 279 -21.92 22.25 -8.29
C THR A 279 -22.03 21.73 -6.85
N TRP A 280 -20.94 21.77 -6.08
CA TRP A 280 -20.85 21.26 -4.70
C TRP A 280 -21.07 19.74 -4.57
N ALA A 281 -20.86 18.99 -5.65
CA ALA A 281 -20.92 17.53 -5.65
C ALA A 281 -19.53 16.90 -5.52
N ILE A 282 -19.45 15.77 -4.82
CA ILE A 282 -18.25 14.91 -4.88
C ILE A 282 -18.22 14.26 -6.27
N PRO A 283 -17.10 14.37 -7.02
CA PRO A 283 -17.01 13.80 -8.35
C PRO A 283 -17.33 12.31 -8.40
N HIS A 284 -18.26 11.94 -9.27
CA HIS A 284 -18.73 10.58 -9.50
C HIS A 284 -18.51 10.21 -10.97
N PHE A 285 -17.96 9.01 -11.19
CA PHE A 285 -17.72 8.45 -12.52
C PHE A 285 -18.15 6.99 -12.54
N TRP A 286 -18.63 6.53 -13.68
CA TRP A 286 -19.09 5.16 -13.84
C TRP A 286 -18.75 4.61 -15.23
N ALA A 287 -18.72 3.29 -15.34
CA ALA A 287 -18.57 2.58 -16.60
C ALA A 287 -19.59 1.43 -16.66
N ILE A 288 -19.92 0.97 -17.86
CA ILE A 288 -20.63 -0.30 -18.03
C ILE A 288 -19.58 -1.41 -17.91
N ALA A 289 -19.86 -2.46 -17.15
CA ALA A 289 -18.86 -3.49 -16.84
C ALA A 289 -18.25 -4.18 -18.08
N SER A 290 -19.01 -4.25 -19.18
CA SER A 290 -18.56 -4.79 -20.48
C SER A 290 -17.84 -3.79 -21.38
N GLU A 291 -17.75 -2.52 -21.00
CA GLU A 291 -17.16 -1.45 -21.80
C GLU A 291 -15.91 -0.86 -21.14
N THR A 292 -15.14 -0.11 -21.93
CA THR A 292 -13.99 0.67 -21.43
C THR A 292 -14.28 2.15 -21.30
N THR A 293 -15.44 2.64 -21.74
CA THR A 293 -15.78 4.06 -21.71
C THR A 293 -16.19 4.49 -20.31
N ILE A 294 -15.47 5.48 -19.77
CA ILE A 294 -15.80 6.12 -18.50
C ILE A 294 -16.73 7.29 -18.78
N ARG A 295 -17.80 7.41 -17.98
CA ARG A 295 -18.83 8.44 -18.09
C ARG A 295 -18.93 9.25 -16.81
N ASP A 296 -19.32 10.50 -16.96
CA ASP A 296 -19.71 11.38 -15.85
C ASP A 296 -21.18 11.14 -15.42
N PRO A 297 -21.69 11.83 -14.38
CA PRO A 297 -23.08 11.65 -13.92
C PRO A 297 -24.13 12.02 -14.97
N TRP A 298 -23.77 12.83 -15.96
CA TRP A 298 -24.65 13.26 -17.06
C TRP A 298 -24.56 12.33 -18.28
N GLY A 299 -23.76 11.25 -18.20
CA GLY A 299 -23.59 10.26 -19.27
C GLY A 299 -22.59 10.68 -20.35
N ARG A 300 -21.87 11.79 -20.19
CA ARG A 300 -20.86 12.23 -21.16
C ARG A 300 -19.60 11.36 -21.02
N PRO A 301 -18.99 10.92 -22.13
CA PRO A 301 -17.74 10.17 -22.09
C PRO A 301 -16.60 11.09 -21.64
N THR A 302 -15.92 10.73 -20.55
CA THR A 302 -14.85 11.55 -19.94
C THR A 302 -13.49 10.88 -19.92
N GLY A 303 -13.41 9.59 -20.24
CA GLY A 303 -12.16 8.85 -20.29
C GLY A 303 -12.34 7.42 -20.79
N ARG A 304 -11.25 6.66 -20.81
CA ARG A 304 -11.22 5.25 -21.24
C ARG A 304 -10.34 4.42 -20.32
N LEU A 305 -10.84 3.26 -19.90
CA LEU A 305 -10.11 2.21 -19.20
C LEU A 305 -9.26 1.40 -20.19
N HIS A 306 -8.11 0.90 -19.76
CA HIS A 306 -7.29 0.00 -20.59
C HIS A 306 -7.98 -1.34 -20.86
N VAL A 307 -8.69 -1.86 -19.86
CA VAL A 307 -9.38 -3.16 -19.90
C VAL A 307 -10.78 -2.97 -19.31
N ALA A 308 -11.77 -3.66 -19.88
CA ALA A 308 -13.12 -3.63 -19.35
C ALA A 308 -13.18 -4.29 -17.95
N PRO A 309 -13.96 -3.76 -17.00
CA PRO A 309 -14.08 -4.32 -15.64
C PRO A 309 -14.37 -5.83 -15.61
N ILE A 310 -15.21 -6.31 -16.54
CA ILE A 310 -15.53 -7.73 -16.69
C ILE A 310 -14.34 -8.56 -17.15
N ALA A 311 -13.53 -8.04 -18.06
CA ALA A 311 -12.38 -8.75 -18.61
C ALA A 311 -11.30 -8.92 -17.53
N GLN A 312 -11.11 -7.91 -16.67
CA GLN A 312 -10.21 -8.02 -15.52
C GLN A 312 -10.73 -9.05 -14.50
N THR A 313 -12.02 -9.03 -14.21
CA THR A 313 -12.66 -9.97 -13.27
C THR A 313 -12.58 -11.42 -13.74
N THR A 314 -12.89 -11.66 -15.02
CA THR A 314 -12.81 -13.00 -15.63
C THR A 314 -11.38 -13.50 -15.78
N ALA A 315 -10.43 -12.63 -16.16
CA ALA A 315 -9.01 -12.99 -16.19
C ALA A 315 -8.51 -13.44 -14.82
N LYS A 316 -8.91 -12.74 -13.74
CA LYS A 316 -8.56 -13.15 -12.38
C LYS A 316 -9.17 -14.50 -12.00
N ILE A 317 -10.45 -14.74 -12.31
CA ILE A 317 -11.12 -16.03 -12.05
C ILE A 317 -10.40 -17.17 -12.78
N ARG A 318 -9.94 -16.93 -14.01
CA ARG A 318 -9.15 -17.89 -14.80
C ARG A 318 -7.74 -18.12 -14.26
N ALA A 319 -7.17 -17.15 -13.56
CA ALA A 319 -5.82 -17.23 -13.03
C ALA A 319 -5.72 -17.99 -11.70
N ILE A 320 -6.83 -18.16 -10.96
CA ILE A 320 -6.81 -18.80 -9.62
C ILE A 320 -6.21 -20.22 -9.69
N THR A 321 -5.15 -20.45 -8.93
CA THR A 321 -4.52 -21.75 -8.71
C THR A 321 -4.49 -22.12 -7.23
N GLU A 322 -4.15 -23.37 -6.90
CA GLU A 322 -3.96 -23.78 -5.50
C GLU A 322 -2.82 -23.02 -4.81
N THR A 323 -1.76 -22.68 -5.55
CA THR A 323 -0.66 -21.86 -5.03
C THR A 323 -1.11 -20.44 -4.70
N ASP A 324 -2.01 -19.86 -5.50
CA ASP A 324 -2.61 -18.56 -5.20
C ASP A 324 -3.48 -18.60 -3.94
N ILE A 325 -4.25 -19.67 -3.75
CA ILE A 325 -5.04 -19.87 -2.54
C ILE A 325 -4.12 -19.87 -1.32
N ASN A 326 -3.05 -20.66 -1.34
CA ASN A 326 -2.10 -20.73 -0.22
C ASN A 326 -1.45 -19.37 0.09
N ARG A 327 -1.09 -18.60 -0.95
CA ARG A 327 -0.58 -17.24 -0.78
C ARG A 327 -1.62 -16.32 -0.11
N HIS A 328 -2.88 -16.37 -0.56
CA HIS A 328 -3.96 -15.59 0.05
C HIS A 328 -4.27 -16.02 1.48
N ILE A 329 -4.19 -17.31 1.82
CA ILE A 329 -4.32 -17.80 3.20
C ILE A 329 -3.25 -17.17 4.08
N SER A 330 -1.98 -17.22 3.64
CA SER A 330 -0.86 -16.62 4.38
C SER A 330 -1.09 -15.12 4.57
N LEU A 331 -1.49 -14.41 3.51
CA LEU A 331 -1.77 -12.98 3.57
C LEU A 331 -2.90 -12.65 4.55
N ILE A 332 -4.04 -13.36 4.48
CA ILE A 332 -5.18 -13.17 5.39
C ILE A 332 -4.72 -13.38 6.84
N ARG A 333 -3.98 -14.45 7.13
CA ARG A 333 -3.47 -14.69 8.50
C ARG A 333 -2.56 -13.56 8.97
N MET A 334 -1.61 -13.15 8.14
CA MET A 334 -0.68 -12.05 8.44
C MET A 334 -1.40 -10.74 8.76
N THR A 335 -2.55 -10.47 8.14
CA THR A 335 -3.29 -9.24 8.43
C THR A 335 -3.88 -9.15 9.83
N PHE A 336 -4.15 -10.28 10.49
CA PHE A 336 -4.69 -10.31 11.85
C PHE A 336 -3.61 -10.29 12.94
N HIS A 337 -2.33 -10.35 12.55
CA HIS A 337 -1.21 -10.16 13.47
C HIS A 337 -1.02 -8.70 13.82
N LYS A 338 -0.42 -8.45 15.00
CA LYS A 338 -0.04 -7.08 15.36
C LYS A 338 1.12 -6.61 14.48
N PRO A 339 1.21 -5.31 14.14
CA PRO A 339 2.35 -4.78 13.37
C PRO A 339 3.71 -5.16 13.98
N GLU A 340 3.83 -5.18 15.32
CA GLU A 340 5.03 -5.59 16.05
C GLU A 340 5.44 -7.04 15.75
N GLU A 341 4.46 -7.95 15.67
CA GLU A 341 4.67 -9.37 15.37
C GLU A 341 5.07 -9.59 13.91
N VAL A 342 4.63 -8.69 13.01
CA VAL A 342 5.00 -8.71 11.58
C VAL A 342 6.40 -8.14 11.36
N ILE A 343 6.76 -7.03 12.03
CA ILE A 343 8.07 -6.39 11.88
C ILE A 343 9.17 -7.23 12.54
N LEU A 344 8.87 -7.81 13.70
CA LEU A 344 9.78 -8.64 14.48
C LEU A 344 9.10 -10.00 14.68
N PRO A 345 9.19 -10.93 13.71
CA PRO A 345 8.71 -12.30 13.88
C PRO A 345 9.67 -13.07 14.80
N LEU A 346 9.83 -12.59 16.03
CA LEU A 346 10.55 -13.26 17.09
C LEU A 346 9.57 -14.22 17.75
N ASP A 347 9.45 -15.43 17.19
CA ASP A 347 8.90 -16.54 17.96
C ASP A 347 9.83 -16.76 19.19
N PRO A 348 9.30 -16.83 20.42
CA PRO A 348 10.10 -17.22 21.58
C PRO A 348 10.79 -18.58 21.40
N ARG A 349 10.29 -19.41 20.48
CA ARG A 349 10.96 -20.60 19.97
C ARG A 349 11.88 -20.18 18.82
N LEU A 350 13.03 -19.60 19.18
CA LEU A 350 14.15 -19.54 18.24
C LEU A 350 14.30 -20.92 17.61
N ALA A 351 14.28 -20.98 16.28
CA ALA A 351 14.50 -22.22 15.54
C ALA A 351 15.72 -22.92 16.16
N THR A 352 15.64 -24.24 16.36
CA THR A 352 16.79 -25.01 16.85
C THR A 352 17.98 -24.68 15.95
N GLN A 353 19.19 -24.53 16.52
CA GLN A 353 20.39 -24.43 15.69
C GLN A 353 20.35 -25.55 14.66
N ASP A 354 20.51 -25.19 13.38
CA ASP A 354 20.41 -26.07 12.19
C ASP A 354 19.00 -26.42 11.67
N ALA A 355 17.91 -25.83 12.19
CA ALA A 355 16.59 -25.93 11.57
C ALA A 355 16.42 -24.88 10.45
N GLY A 356 16.42 -25.37 9.22
CA GLY A 356 16.25 -24.57 8.00
C GLY A 356 17.58 -24.30 7.31
N SER A 357 17.64 -24.53 6.00
CA SER A 357 18.81 -24.19 5.20
C SER A 357 18.61 -22.86 4.49
N PHE A 358 19.67 -22.07 4.32
CA PHE A 358 19.57 -20.81 3.59
C PHE A 358 19.15 -21.06 2.12
N GLU A 359 19.52 -22.21 1.55
CA GLU A 359 19.08 -22.65 0.23
C GLU A 359 17.57 -22.89 0.16
N GLU A 360 16.97 -23.41 1.24
CA GLU A 360 15.52 -23.57 1.35
C GLU A 360 14.82 -22.20 1.43
N PHE A 361 15.37 -21.25 2.18
CA PHE A 361 14.88 -19.87 2.20
C PHE A 361 14.96 -19.22 0.81
N GLU A 362 16.10 -19.31 0.13
CA GLU A 362 16.27 -18.77 -1.24
C GLU A 362 15.24 -19.37 -2.19
N ARG A 363 15.09 -20.70 -2.21
CA ARG A 363 14.20 -21.39 -3.15
C ARG A 363 12.74 -21.01 -2.90
N ILE A 364 12.30 -21.00 -1.64
CA ILE A 364 10.89 -20.80 -1.27
C ILE A 364 10.51 -19.32 -1.30
N HIS A 365 11.35 -18.43 -0.78
CA HIS A 365 10.99 -17.03 -0.57
C HIS A 365 11.53 -16.11 -1.67
N LEU A 366 12.75 -16.34 -2.16
CA LEU A 366 13.30 -15.51 -3.23
C LEU A 366 12.81 -16.02 -4.60
N GLN A 367 13.08 -17.27 -4.96
CA GLN A 367 12.81 -17.75 -6.31
C GLN A 367 11.31 -17.99 -6.58
N ALA A 368 10.62 -18.75 -5.72
CA ALA A 368 9.22 -19.13 -5.96
C ALA A 368 8.21 -17.97 -5.87
N GLN A 369 8.53 -16.90 -5.13
CA GLN A 369 7.65 -15.74 -4.95
C GLN A 369 8.06 -14.53 -5.81
N THR A 370 9.04 -14.69 -6.70
CA THR A 370 9.47 -13.62 -7.61
C THR A 370 8.36 -13.28 -8.60
N VAL A 371 8.03 -12.00 -8.72
CA VAL A 371 7.20 -11.44 -9.80
C VAL A 371 8.14 -10.88 -10.87
N THR A 372 8.02 -11.34 -12.11
CA THR A 372 8.85 -10.89 -13.24
C THR A 372 8.04 -9.99 -14.17
N GLY A 373 8.61 -8.83 -14.51
CA GLY A 373 8.06 -7.90 -15.50
C GLY A 373 8.50 -8.23 -16.93
N ALA A 374 7.76 -7.75 -17.92
CA ALA A 374 8.08 -7.93 -19.34
C ALA A 374 9.38 -7.22 -19.76
N ASP A 375 9.81 -6.22 -19.01
CA ASP A 375 11.07 -5.50 -19.17
C ASP A 375 12.30 -6.22 -18.57
N GLY A 376 12.09 -7.43 -18.03
CA GLY A 376 13.10 -8.24 -17.34
C GLY A 376 13.39 -7.81 -15.90
N SER A 377 12.60 -6.89 -15.34
CA SER A 377 12.67 -6.56 -13.91
C SER A 377 12.03 -7.64 -13.04
N VAL A 378 12.36 -7.65 -11.76
CA VAL A 378 11.82 -8.56 -10.75
C VAL A 378 11.48 -7.83 -9.46
N ASN A 379 10.41 -8.25 -8.80
CA ASN A 379 10.03 -7.69 -7.50
C ASN A 379 9.28 -8.75 -6.66
N TRP A 380 9.06 -8.46 -5.38
CA TRP A 380 8.34 -9.30 -4.42
C TRP A 380 7.21 -8.51 -3.78
N GLN A 381 6.12 -9.20 -3.47
CA GLN A 381 5.04 -8.66 -2.65
C GLN A 381 5.40 -8.84 -1.18
N VAL A 382 5.42 -7.76 -0.41
CA VAL A 382 5.78 -7.79 1.01
C VAL A 382 4.71 -7.10 1.84
N LEU A 383 4.40 -7.66 3.00
CA LEU A 383 3.66 -6.96 4.05
C LEU A 383 4.68 -6.14 4.87
N ALA A 384 4.66 -4.84 4.68
CA ALA A 384 5.55 -3.90 5.34
C ALA A 384 4.76 -2.98 6.28
N VAL A 385 5.49 -2.19 7.08
CA VAL A 385 4.90 -1.07 7.82
C VAL A 385 5.24 0.23 7.10
N ASP A 386 4.21 0.99 6.73
CA ASP A 386 4.35 2.26 6.01
C ASP A 386 4.84 3.39 6.94
N GLU A 387 5.00 4.59 6.39
CA GLU A 387 5.44 5.79 7.14
C GLU A 387 4.45 6.22 8.24
N ARG A 388 3.23 5.68 8.25
CA ARG A 388 2.17 5.97 9.23
C ARG A 388 2.05 4.85 10.28
N GLU A 389 3.06 3.99 10.36
CA GLU A 389 3.10 2.84 11.26
C GLU A 389 1.95 1.84 11.02
N GLN A 390 1.42 1.78 9.80
CA GLN A 390 0.36 0.85 9.42
C GLN A 390 0.87 -0.27 8.52
N LEU A 391 0.21 -1.44 8.59
CA LEU A 391 0.51 -2.53 7.68
C LEU A 391 0.15 -2.13 6.24
N ALA A 392 0.98 -2.50 5.28
CA ALA A 392 0.72 -2.25 3.87
C ALA A 392 1.30 -3.38 3.05
N VAL A 393 0.50 -3.94 2.14
CA VAL A 393 1.01 -4.85 1.13
C VAL A 393 1.53 -3.99 -0.01
N GLN A 394 2.81 -4.11 -0.33
CA GLN A 394 3.43 -3.30 -1.37
C GLN A 394 4.56 -4.05 -2.07
N PRO A 395 4.94 -3.64 -3.30
CA PRO A 395 6.22 -4.05 -3.86
C PRO A 395 7.36 -3.69 -2.90
N LEU A 396 8.45 -4.45 -2.97
CA LEU A 396 9.69 -4.07 -2.34
C LEU A 396 10.21 -2.81 -3.07
N LEU A 397 10.26 -1.68 -2.37
CA LEU A 397 10.62 -0.38 -2.93
C LEU A 397 11.77 0.24 -2.13
N GLY A 398 12.67 0.91 -2.84
CA GLY A 398 13.73 1.74 -2.27
C GLY A 398 15.10 1.07 -2.18
N GLY A 399 15.96 1.64 -1.34
CA GLY A 399 17.36 1.25 -1.21
C GLY A 399 17.63 0.05 -0.28
N LEU A 400 18.83 0.00 0.29
CA LEU A 400 19.33 -1.13 1.08
C LEU A 400 18.44 -1.55 2.26
N TYR A 401 17.72 -0.63 2.91
CA TYR A 401 17.04 -0.91 4.18
C TYR A 401 15.73 -1.71 4.04
N ARG A 402 14.90 -1.40 3.05
CA ARG A 402 13.58 -2.03 2.83
C ARG A 402 13.33 -2.42 1.38
N GLY A 403 14.36 -2.33 0.53
CA GLY A 403 14.23 -2.36 -0.92
C GLY A 403 15.01 -3.47 -1.61
N ILE A 404 14.98 -3.43 -2.94
CA ILE A 404 15.55 -4.44 -3.83
C ILE A 404 17.07 -4.52 -3.70
N ALA A 405 17.73 -3.41 -3.37
CA ALA A 405 19.16 -3.39 -3.10
C ALA A 405 19.57 -4.35 -1.96
N GLY A 406 18.74 -4.49 -0.91
CA GLY A 406 18.99 -5.45 0.18
C GLY A 406 18.96 -6.90 -0.28
N VAL A 407 17.95 -7.26 -1.09
CA VAL A 407 17.86 -8.60 -1.69
C VAL A 407 19.02 -8.85 -2.65
N ALA A 408 19.42 -7.83 -3.41
CA ALA A 408 20.55 -7.92 -4.30
C ALA A 408 21.86 -8.17 -3.53
N GLU A 409 22.09 -7.48 -2.41
CA GLU A 409 23.23 -7.73 -1.52
C GLU A 409 23.21 -9.14 -0.93
N LEU A 410 22.06 -9.58 -0.43
CA LEU A 410 21.89 -10.92 0.15
C LEU A 410 22.28 -12.01 -0.85
N LEU A 411 21.86 -11.89 -2.11
CA LEU A 411 22.21 -12.85 -3.15
C LEU A 411 23.71 -12.83 -3.52
N THR A 412 24.48 -11.79 -3.16
CA THR A 412 25.94 -11.80 -3.37
C THR A 412 26.68 -12.66 -2.35
N THR A 413 26.10 -12.89 -1.17
CA THR A 413 26.73 -13.70 -0.11
C THR A 413 26.48 -15.19 -0.29
N ILE A 414 25.69 -15.60 -1.28
CA ILE A 414 25.31 -17.00 -1.51
C ILE A 414 26.45 -17.75 -2.21
N PRO A 415 26.93 -18.87 -1.64
CA PRO A 415 28.02 -19.65 -2.22
C PRO A 415 27.56 -20.53 -3.39
N HIS A 416 26.29 -20.97 -3.40
CA HIS A 416 25.72 -21.79 -4.46
C HIS A 416 25.12 -20.92 -5.57
N ARG A 417 25.51 -21.20 -6.82
CA ARG A 417 25.11 -20.40 -7.99
C ARG A 417 24.58 -21.31 -9.09
N ASP A 418 23.37 -21.79 -8.91
CA ASP A 418 22.67 -22.52 -9.95
C ASP A 418 22.22 -21.58 -11.10
N ALA A 419 21.64 -22.15 -12.15
CA ALA A 419 21.19 -21.38 -13.30
C ALA A 419 20.05 -20.40 -12.94
N GLN A 420 19.18 -20.76 -11.99
CA GLN A 420 18.07 -19.93 -11.54
C GLN A 420 18.56 -18.70 -10.77
N CYS A 421 19.54 -18.88 -9.88
CA CYS A 421 20.20 -17.79 -9.16
C CYS A 421 20.89 -16.82 -10.12
N HIS A 422 21.56 -17.31 -11.18
CA HIS A 422 22.13 -16.45 -12.22
C HIS A 422 21.06 -15.65 -12.99
N GLN A 423 19.92 -16.28 -13.31
CA GLN A 423 18.82 -15.60 -14.00
C GLN A 423 18.17 -14.53 -13.11
N LEU A 424 17.90 -14.87 -11.85
CA LEU A 424 17.42 -13.92 -10.85
C LEU A 424 18.43 -12.78 -10.69
N ALA A 425 19.73 -13.08 -10.71
CA ALA A 425 20.77 -12.09 -10.60
C ALA A 425 20.85 -11.11 -11.75
N THR A 426 20.62 -11.59 -12.97
CA THR A 426 20.53 -10.75 -14.15
C THR A 426 19.31 -9.83 -14.07
N SER A 427 18.17 -10.37 -13.66
CA SER A 427 16.90 -9.63 -13.56
C SER A 427 16.93 -8.57 -12.46
N LEU A 428 17.59 -8.87 -11.33
CA LEU A 428 17.82 -7.89 -10.27
C LEU A 428 18.73 -6.75 -10.70
N LEU A 429 19.79 -7.04 -11.45
CA LEU A 429 20.66 -6.00 -12.00
C LEU A 429 19.88 -5.06 -12.94
N ARG A 430 18.97 -5.63 -13.75
CA ARG A 430 18.06 -4.85 -14.59
C ARG A 430 17.09 -4.00 -13.77
N THR A 431 16.57 -4.53 -12.66
CA THR A 431 15.66 -3.80 -11.79
C THR A 431 16.35 -2.62 -11.10
N LEU A 432 17.56 -2.85 -10.55
CA LEU A 432 18.37 -1.81 -9.93
C LEU A 432 18.70 -0.69 -10.92
N GLN A 433 18.95 -1.02 -12.19
CA GLN A 433 19.15 -0.01 -13.23
C GLN A 433 17.92 0.89 -13.37
N LEU A 434 16.73 0.31 -13.52
CA LEU A 434 15.48 1.05 -13.73
C LEU A 434 15.09 1.90 -12.51
N GLU A 435 15.24 1.38 -11.29
CA GLU A 435 15.00 2.17 -10.07
C GLU A 435 16.03 3.29 -9.89
N THR A 436 17.29 3.04 -10.24
CA THR A 436 18.32 4.08 -10.16
C THR A 436 18.00 5.23 -11.12
N ASP A 437 17.52 4.93 -12.33
CA ASP A 437 17.15 5.95 -13.32
C ASP A 437 16.06 6.90 -12.82
N THR A 438 15.09 6.40 -12.05
CA THR A 438 14.02 7.21 -11.46
C THR A 438 14.51 8.02 -10.26
N MET A 439 15.41 7.46 -9.45
CA MET A 439 15.89 8.08 -8.20
C MET A 439 17.01 9.11 -8.39
N VAL A 440 17.87 8.96 -9.39
CA VAL A 440 19.09 9.80 -9.55
C VAL A 440 18.79 11.28 -9.79
N ASN A 441 17.57 11.60 -10.25
CA ASN A 441 17.14 12.98 -10.45
C ASN A 441 16.45 13.58 -9.21
N ASP A 442 16.18 12.79 -8.18
CA ASP A 442 15.58 13.25 -6.93
C ASP A 442 16.68 13.68 -5.96
N SER A 443 16.82 14.99 -5.76
CA SER A 443 17.80 15.60 -4.87
C SER A 443 17.63 15.19 -3.40
N GLY A 444 16.39 14.91 -2.97
CA GLY A 444 16.11 14.48 -1.59
C GLY A 444 16.54 13.04 -1.35
N ALA A 445 16.12 12.12 -2.24
CA ALA A 445 16.51 10.72 -2.16
C ALA A 445 18.03 10.53 -2.28
N SER A 446 18.71 11.37 -3.06
CA SER A 446 20.16 11.27 -3.33
C SER A 446 21.07 11.49 -2.11
N LEU A 447 20.57 12.07 -1.01
CA LEU A 447 21.37 12.30 0.20
C LEU A 447 21.42 11.10 1.15
N SER A 448 20.47 10.15 1.03
CA SER A 448 20.45 8.95 1.86
C SER A 448 21.19 7.80 1.16
N TYR A 449 22.06 7.09 1.91
CA TYR A 449 22.59 5.83 1.41
C TYR A 449 21.52 4.72 1.44
N TYR A 450 20.79 4.57 2.56
CA TYR A 450 19.90 3.43 2.80
C TYR A 450 18.59 3.48 2.01
N HIS A 451 18.12 4.67 1.65
CA HIS A 451 16.91 4.87 0.87
C HIS A 451 17.19 5.39 -0.54
N GLY A 452 18.40 5.88 -0.80
CA GLY A 452 18.74 6.57 -2.04
C GLY A 452 19.45 5.73 -3.11
N PRO A 453 19.69 6.34 -4.29
CA PRO A 453 20.29 5.68 -5.45
C PRO A 453 21.71 5.15 -5.20
N ALA A 454 22.43 5.69 -4.21
CA ALA A 454 23.77 5.24 -3.86
C ALA A 454 23.82 3.76 -3.41
N SER A 455 22.80 3.28 -2.68
CA SER A 455 22.73 1.86 -2.30
C SER A 455 22.46 0.96 -3.50
N CYS A 456 21.55 1.37 -4.39
CA CYS A 456 21.24 0.62 -5.62
C CYS A 456 22.48 0.47 -6.50
N LEU A 457 23.25 1.55 -6.67
CA LEU A 457 24.51 1.55 -7.40
C LEU A 457 25.57 0.65 -6.75
N ALA A 458 25.73 0.73 -5.43
CA ALA A 458 26.68 -0.11 -4.69
C ALA A 458 26.33 -1.60 -4.80
N ALA A 459 25.05 -1.94 -4.68
CA ALA A 459 24.55 -3.31 -4.83
C ALA A 459 24.73 -3.84 -6.25
N ALA A 460 24.43 -3.02 -7.25
CA ALA A 460 24.64 -3.38 -8.65
C ALA A 460 26.13 -3.60 -8.97
N HIS A 461 27.03 -2.76 -8.42
CA HIS A 461 28.48 -2.92 -8.58
C HIS A 461 29.01 -4.21 -7.96
N ARG A 462 28.69 -4.46 -6.68
CA ARG A 462 29.12 -5.68 -5.97
C ARG A 462 28.57 -6.94 -6.65
N ARG A 463 27.33 -6.89 -7.12
CA ARG A 463 26.73 -7.99 -7.89
C ARG A 463 27.42 -8.23 -9.22
N SER A 464 27.70 -7.17 -9.98
CA SER A 464 28.44 -7.24 -11.24
C SER A 464 29.81 -7.90 -11.05
N GLN A 465 30.54 -7.56 -9.97
CA GLN A 465 31.79 -8.22 -9.63
C GLN A 465 31.61 -9.68 -9.22
N ALA A 466 30.64 -9.96 -8.34
CA ALA A 466 30.42 -11.30 -7.81
C ALA A 466 30.07 -12.29 -8.92
N PHE A 467 29.19 -11.92 -9.85
CA PHE A 467 28.69 -12.78 -10.92
C PHE A 467 29.41 -12.60 -12.27
N GLY A 468 30.37 -11.67 -12.38
CA GLY A 468 31.11 -11.40 -13.62
C GLY A 468 30.26 -10.76 -14.73
N PHE A 469 29.20 -10.03 -14.38
CA PHE A 469 28.35 -9.36 -15.36
C PHE A 469 28.96 -8.06 -15.85
N SER A 470 28.87 -7.79 -17.16
CA SER A 470 29.19 -6.48 -17.72
C SER A 470 28.05 -5.50 -17.46
N ALA A 471 28.33 -4.42 -16.74
CA ALA A 471 27.36 -3.36 -16.45
C ALA A 471 27.90 -1.97 -16.82
N PRO A 472 28.04 -1.64 -18.12
CA PRO A 472 28.62 -0.36 -18.57
C PRO A 472 27.83 0.87 -18.11
N TRP A 473 26.51 0.70 -17.91
CA TRP A 473 25.61 1.75 -17.47
C TRP A 473 25.95 2.28 -16.07
N LEU A 474 26.58 1.47 -15.21
CA LEU A 474 26.93 1.87 -13.83
C LEU A 474 27.73 3.16 -13.81
N ARG A 475 28.75 3.27 -14.67
CA ARG A 475 29.62 4.45 -14.71
C ARG A 475 28.83 5.73 -15.02
N HIS A 476 27.95 5.65 -16.02
CA HIS A 476 27.11 6.78 -16.40
C HIS A 476 26.16 7.21 -15.27
N HIS A 477 25.54 6.25 -14.56
CA HIS A 477 24.63 6.54 -13.46
C HIS A 477 25.38 7.05 -12.21
N TYR A 478 26.58 6.52 -11.95
CA TYR A 478 27.47 7.06 -10.91
C TYR A 478 27.84 8.52 -11.21
N ASP A 479 28.21 8.86 -12.45
CA ASP A 479 28.53 10.24 -12.83
C ASP A 479 27.32 11.17 -12.70
N ARG A 480 26.12 10.71 -13.12
CA ARG A 480 24.87 11.47 -12.93
C ARG A 480 24.55 11.66 -11.45
N PHE A 481 24.62 10.60 -10.65
CA PHE A 481 24.43 10.66 -9.19
C PHE A 481 25.37 11.68 -8.55
N LEU A 482 26.67 11.61 -8.85
CA LEU A 482 27.64 12.58 -8.32
C LEU A 482 27.29 14.00 -8.73
N THR A 483 26.88 14.23 -9.98
CA THR A 483 26.47 15.55 -10.47
C THR A 483 25.23 16.07 -9.71
N THR A 484 24.24 15.22 -9.47
CA THR A 484 23.06 15.59 -8.67
C THR A 484 23.47 15.97 -7.25
N VAL A 485 24.25 15.14 -6.55
CA VAL A 485 24.67 15.48 -5.17
C VAL A 485 25.60 16.68 -5.14
N GLU A 486 26.47 16.86 -6.15
CA GLU A 486 27.32 18.03 -6.33
C GLU A 486 26.51 19.32 -6.46
N SER A 487 25.33 19.27 -7.09
CA SER A 487 24.44 20.43 -7.24
C SER A 487 23.68 20.84 -5.97
N ILE A 488 23.62 19.97 -4.95
CA ILE A 488 22.91 20.25 -3.71
C ILE A 488 23.69 21.29 -2.89
N THR A 489 23.02 22.41 -2.62
CA THR A 489 23.51 23.48 -1.76
C THR A 489 22.91 23.36 -0.34
N PRO A 490 23.51 24.00 0.68
CA PRO A 490 22.95 24.01 2.03
C PRO A 490 21.50 24.56 2.10
N ASP A 491 21.12 25.44 1.17
CA ASP A 491 19.78 26.02 1.09
C ASP A 491 18.73 25.03 0.53
N ASP A 492 19.18 23.99 -0.19
CA ASP A 492 18.30 22.93 -0.72
C ASP A 492 17.91 21.90 0.36
N ILE A 493 18.62 21.89 1.49
CA ILE A 493 18.30 21.05 2.63
C ILE A 493 17.13 21.68 3.38
N LYS A 494 15.95 21.08 3.20
CA LYS A 494 14.71 21.53 3.84
C LYS A 494 14.91 21.68 5.36
N PRO A 495 14.38 22.74 5.99
CA PRO A 495 14.39 22.87 7.45
C PRO A 495 13.74 21.64 8.10
N GLY A 496 14.49 20.94 8.94
CA GLY A 496 14.06 19.67 9.56
C GLY A 496 14.39 18.41 8.75
N ALA A 497 15.21 18.50 7.70
CA ALA A 497 15.79 17.32 7.05
C ALA A 497 16.66 16.52 8.04
N LEU A 498 16.56 15.20 7.97
CA LEU A 498 17.35 14.31 8.82
C LEU A 498 18.80 14.27 8.34
N LEU A 499 19.73 14.53 9.26
CA LEU A 499 21.18 14.51 9.03
C LEU A 499 21.83 13.20 9.49
N ASP A 500 21.01 12.19 9.79
CA ASP A 500 21.39 10.94 10.43
C ASP A 500 21.98 9.91 9.46
N VAL A 501 22.20 8.68 9.95
CA VAL A 501 22.80 7.59 9.16
C VAL A 501 21.79 6.98 8.19
N MET A 502 20.50 6.93 8.55
CA MET A 502 19.46 6.27 7.77
C MET A 502 18.98 7.12 6.60
N GLU A 503 18.57 8.35 6.89
CA GLU A 503 17.91 9.25 5.94
C GLU A 503 18.83 10.41 5.51
N GLY A 504 19.93 10.61 6.23
CA GLY A 504 20.83 11.74 6.00
C GLY A 504 22.16 11.43 5.29
N PRO A 505 22.94 12.50 5.01
CA PRO A 505 24.25 12.41 4.36
C PRO A 505 25.31 11.71 5.21
N ALA A 506 25.11 11.50 6.52
CA ALA A 506 26.08 10.77 7.34
C ALA A 506 26.21 9.31 6.89
N GLY A 507 25.12 8.66 6.49
CA GLY A 507 25.14 7.32 5.91
C GLY A 507 25.90 7.28 4.58
N LEU A 508 25.73 8.32 3.75
CA LEU A 508 26.42 8.43 2.47
C LEU A 508 27.93 8.57 2.63
N ILE A 509 28.39 9.40 3.57
CA ILE A 509 29.82 9.50 3.91
C ILE A 509 30.37 8.15 4.38
N ILE A 510 29.62 7.43 5.23
CA ILE A 510 30.05 6.11 5.72
C ILE A 510 30.28 5.13 4.57
N ALA A 511 29.36 5.11 3.59
CA ALA A 511 29.45 4.23 2.45
C ALA A 511 30.57 4.62 1.47
N LEU A 512 30.75 5.92 1.23
CA LEU A 512 31.63 6.42 0.17
C LEU A 512 33.06 6.76 0.60
N ARG A 513 33.34 6.87 1.91
CA ARG A 513 34.65 7.33 2.43
C ARG A 513 35.87 6.51 1.99
N HIS A 514 35.68 5.25 1.58
CA HIS A 514 36.75 4.36 1.15
C HIS A 514 36.94 4.33 -0.38
N HIS A 515 36.16 5.11 -1.14
CA HIS A 515 36.31 5.18 -2.58
C HIS A 515 37.57 5.96 -2.99
N SER A 516 38.26 5.50 -4.02
CA SER A 516 39.53 6.10 -4.50
C SER A 516 39.33 7.37 -5.34
N ASP A 517 38.09 7.66 -5.74
CA ASP A 517 37.74 8.79 -6.62
C ASP A 517 37.94 10.13 -5.89
N VAL A 518 38.53 11.10 -6.58
CA VAL A 518 38.79 12.45 -6.05
C VAL A 518 37.48 13.21 -5.86
N ARG A 519 36.52 13.08 -6.77
CA ARG A 519 35.19 13.74 -6.68
C ARG A 519 34.44 13.27 -5.44
N ILE A 520 34.49 11.98 -5.15
CA ILE A 520 33.84 11.39 -3.97
C ILE A 520 34.47 11.86 -2.67
N ARG A 521 35.80 12.02 -2.64
CA ARG A 521 36.48 12.56 -1.45
C ARG A 521 36.11 14.01 -1.19
N GLU A 522 36.03 14.83 -2.24
CA GLU A 522 35.59 16.21 -2.14
C GLU A 522 34.12 16.29 -1.68
N LEU A 523 33.26 15.45 -2.24
CA LEU A 523 31.86 15.34 -1.83
C LEU A 523 31.74 14.97 -0.34
N CYS A 524 32.44 13.92 0.11
CA CYS A 524 32.46 13.51 1.51
C CYS A 524 32.97 14.62 2.43
N HIS A 525 33.98 15.38 1.98
CA HIS A 525 34.51 16.51 2.74
C HIS A 525 33.45 17.60 2.91
N ARG A 526 32.79 17.99 1.81
CA ARG A 526 31.75 19.02 1.79
C ARG A 526 30.53 18.62 2.63
N LEU A 527 30.04 17.39 2.51
CA LEU A 527 28.97 16.87 3.36
C LEU A 527 29.40 16.82 4.84
N GLY A 528 30.67 16.50 5.12
CA GLY A 528 31.22 16.54 6.47
C GLY A 528 31.28 17.94 7.08
N LEU A 529 31.59 18.96 6.27
CA LEU A 529 31.50 20.37 6.69
C LEU A 529 30.06 20.75 7.02
N LEU A 530 29.11 20.37 6.17
CA LEU A 530 27.68 20.62 6.38
C LEU A 530 27.17 20.02 7.70
N LEU A 531 27.56 18.77 7.99
CA LEU A 531 27.25 18.12 9.26
C LEU A 531 27.91 18.83 10.46
N THR A 532 29.13 19.33 10.30
CA THR A 532 29.86 20.04 11.36
C THR A 532 29.22 21.41 11.66
N ASP A 533 28.83 22.14 10.62
CA ASP A 533 28.13 23.41 10.73
C ASP A 533 26.77 23.22 11.40
N ALA A 534 26.00 22.20 11.00
CA ALA A 534 24.75 21.84 11.66
C ALA A 534 24.96 21.51 13.15
N ALA A 535 25.98 20.70 13.49
CA ALA A 535 26.30 20.36 14.86
C ALA A 535 26.75 21.56 15.72
N SER A 536 27.30 22.61 15.08
CA SER A 536 27.76 23.83 15.77
C SER A 536 26.63 24.72 16.28
N GLU A 537 25.41 24.58 15.74
CA GLU A 537 24.20 25.27 16.22
C GLU A 537 23.68 24.74 17.57
N GLY A 538 24.31 23.68 18.11
CA GLY A 538 24.03 23.11 19.42
C GLY A 538 22.92 22.07 19.41
N TRP A 539 22.98 21.16 20.40
CA TRP A 539 22.05 20.03 20.60
C TRP A 539 20.56 20.41 20.71
N GLY A 540 20.24 21.70 20.89
CA GLY A 540 18.87 22.21 20.97
C GLY A 540 18.29 22.70 19.64
N SER A 541 19.06 22.73 18.55
CA SER A 541 18.60 23.26 17.26
C SER A 541 17.63 22.28 16.57
N LYS A 542 16.43 22.78 16.20
CA LYS A 542 15.45 22.04 15.38
C LYS A 542 15.94 21.71 13.97
N LYS A 543 17.07 22.28 13.54
CA LYS A 543 17.71 21.94 12.26
C LYS A 543 18.50 20.62 12.30
N VAL A 544 18.87 20.13 13.49
CA VAL A 544 19.78 18.97 13.65
C VAL A 544 19.03 17.69 14.00
N CYS A 545 17.99 17.75 14.84
CA CYS A 545 17.18 16.59 15.24
C CYS A 545 15.70 16.88 15.00
N ALA A 546 15.13 16.34 13.93
CA ALA A 546 13.75 16.63 13.54
C ALA A 546 12.70 15.82 14.33
N LEU A 547 13.03 14.60 14.80
CA LEU A 547 12.01 13.63 15.23
C LEU A 547 12.14 13.09 16.66
N SER A 548 13.35 12.92 17.23
CA SER A 548 13.48 12.46 18.63
C SER A 548 14.87 12.73 19.22
N ARG A 549 14.94 12.89 20.56
CA ARG A 549 16.20 12.97 21.32
C ARG A 549 16.69 11.55 21.65
N ASN A 550 17.06 10.78 20.64
CA ASN A 550 17.39 9.36 20.82
C ASN A 550 18.87 9.10 20.57
N ALA A 551 19.70 8.91 21.60
CA ALA A 551 21.13 8.58 21.46
C ALA A 551 21.36 7.20 20.80
N SER A 552 21.12 7.10 19.50
CA SER A 552 21.13 5.88 18.70
C SER A 552 22.05 6.03 17.49
N PHE A 553 22.59 4.92 17.01
CA PHE A 553 23.47 4.92 15.83
C PHE A 553 22.74 5.28 14.54
N ALA A 554 21.46 4.92 14.43
CA ALA A 554 20.69 5.03 13.19
C ALA A 554 20.14 6.45 12.95
N HIS A 555 19.55 7.06 13.98
CA HIS A 555 18.76 8.28 13.84
C HIS A 555 19.33 9.50 14.58
N ASP A 556 20.56 9.43 15.10
CA ASP A 556 21.12 10.51 15.92
C ASP A 556 22.64 10.68 15.79
N ALA A 557 23.14 11.80 16.33
CA ALA A 557 24.51 12.31 16.28
C ALA A 557 25.57 11.44 17.02
N GLY A 558 25.26 10.17 17.35
CA GLY A 558 26.11 9.26 18.12
C GLY A 558 27.52 9.03 17.52
N ARG A 559 27.73 9.42 16.26
CA ARG A 559 29.05 9.37 15.59
C ARG A 559 29.75 10.70 15.34
N HIS A 560 29.17 11.87 15.66
CA HIS A 560 29.94 13.12 15.55
C HIS A 560 31.18 13.12 16.47
N GLY A 561 31.19 12.29 17.52
CA GLY A 561 32.37 12.03 18.36
C GLY A 561 33.36 10.98 17.83
N ASP A 562 32.91 10.01 17.04
CA ASP A 562 33.71 8.83 16.66
C ASP A 562 34.59 9.08 15.43
N SER A 563 34.13 9.95 14.51
CA SER A 563 34.97 10.45 13.39
C SER A 563 36.18 11.26 13.85
N ARG A 564 36.15 11.82 15.07
CA ARG A 564 37.30 12.47 15.72
C ARG A 564 38.26 11.46 16.36
N ALA A 565 37.80 10.27 16.74
CA ALA A 565 38.63 9.25 17.36
C ALA A 565 39.54 8.54 16.33
N ASP A 566 39.05 8.30 15.12
CA ASP A 566 39.83 7.62 14.07
C ASP A 566 40.94 8.51 13.47
N ARG A 567 40.77 9.84 13.43
CA ARG A 567 41.83 10.78 13.02
C ARG A 567 43.01 10.84 14.00
N ARG A 568 42.86 10.36 15.25
CA ARG A 568 43.97 10.33 16.22
C ARG A 568 44.80 9.04 16.19
N ARG A 569 44.38 8.02 15.43
CA ARG A 569 45.10 6.73 15.36
C ARG A 569 46.02 6.57 14.15
N ASN A 570 45.81 7.31 13.07
CA ASN A 570 46.76 7.35 11.95
C ASN A 570 47.52 8.67 11.97
N GLY A 571 48.65 8.66 12.68
CA GLY A 571 49.57 9.79 12.73
C GLY A 571 50.14 10.14 11.36
N ILE A 572 49.54 11.11 10.70
CA ILE A 572 50.15 11.88 9.61
C ILE A 572 49.95 13.35 9.98
N ARG A 573 51.06 14.03 10.31
CA ARG A 573 51.10 15.49 10.47
C ARG A 573 51.16 16.14 9.08
N SER A 574 50.45 17.28 8.99
CA SER A 574 50.34 18.27 7.89
C SER A 574 49.73 17.78 6.58
#